data_AF-T0T527-F1
#
_entry.id   AF-T0T527-F1
#
_cell.length_a   1.000
_cell.length_b   1.000
_cell.length_c   1.000
_cell.angle_alpha   90.00
_cell.angle_beta   90.00
_cell.angle_gamma   90.00
#
_symmetry.space_group_name_H-M   'P 1'
#
loop_
_entity.id
_entity.type
_entity.pdbx_description
1 polymer ?
#
loop_
_entity_poly.entity_id
_entity_poly.type
_entity_poly.pdbx_seq_one_letter_code
_entity_poly.pdbx_strand_id
1 'polypeptide(L)'
;MPALAYKFRDALRSYKKGNYQRSIQILERMHGTKTKFYPNKSLMLLAKNYENLDEHVKALKMYFFILKKNYRKQDAQVRKVLKSGSDIDEIDELPKGMLKVYYALFQSYVAIYEKHGYEKYRDMAIKYGELLNEQEYKEDRVEKLLAGMAQVKKLKEDSQQRTQYYIGLAYSTWQDQLTLKAPSGTESTIKSSAEGTTLFGIMTMGNLFNEYRFEASITRANATVGEDDTDFEYFQTNVAEIMMTLSAGYMWKTSQSVAIGVSAPIVYRTGDFTQPETFQLDKTDMLTIGLLGNLSWNISTFLVDVKFGKLLGFHSSFAQVGVAYKF
;
A
#
# COMPACT_ATOMS: atom_id res chain seq x y z
N MET A 1 36.06 -18.56 -43.80
CA MET A 1 34.64 -18.53 -43.36
C MET A 1 34.22 -19.64 -42.36
N PRO A 2 34.75 -20.89 -42.37
CA PRO A 2 34.29 -21.97 -41.45
C PRO A 2 34.45 -21.68 -39.95
N ALA A 3 35.53 -21.00 -39.54
CA ALA A 3 35.86 -20.75 -38.13
C ALA A 3 34.85 -19.84 -37.40
N LEU A 4 34.23 -18.88 -38.10
CA LEU A 4 33.22 -17.99 -37.52
C LEU A 4 31.88 -18.70 -37.31
N ALA A 5 31.52 -19.62 -38.22
CA ALA A 5 30.30 -20.41 -38.09
C ALA A 5 30.38 -21.38 -36.90
N TYR A 6 31.55 -21.98 -36.65
CA TYR A 6 31.78 -22.86 -35.49
C TYR A 6 31.64 -22.10 -34.16
N LYS A 7 32.28 -20.92 -34.04
CA LYS A 7 32.20 -20.09 -32.82
C LYS A 7 30.78 -19.57 -32.54
N PHE A 8 29.97 -19.28 -33.57
CA PHE A 8 28.56 -18.91 -33.36
C PHE A 8 27.74 -20.06 -32.75
N ARG A 9 28.00 -21.30 -33.19
CA ARG A 9 27.34 -22.50 -32.63
C ARG A 9 27.69 -22.68 -31.15
N ASP A 10 28.92 -22.38 -30.75
CA ASP A 10 29.35 -22.44 -29.34
C ASP A 10 28.67 -21.38 -28.47
N ALA A 11 28.50 -20.16 -28.99
CA ALA A 11 27.70 -19.12 -28.33
C ALA A 11 26.25 -19.59 -28.13
N LEU A 12 25.62 -20.11 -29.20
CA LEU A 12 24.25 -20.62 -29.14
C LEU A 12 24.12 -21.80 -28.16
N ARG A 13 25.10 -22.71 -28.13
CA ARG A 13 25.14 -23.82 -27.18
C ARG A 13 25.25 -23.31 -25.74
N SER A 14 26.06 -22.28 -25.50
CA SER A 14 26.19 -21.66 -24.17
C SER A 14 24.88 -21.01 -23.72
N TYR A 15 24.22 -20.26 -24.62
CA TYR A 15 22.89 -19.70 -24.38
C TYR A 15 21.86 -20.78 -24.01
N LYS A 16 21.79 -21.86 -24.79
CA LYS A 16 20.86 -22.99 -24.53
C LYS A 16 21.12 -23.69 -23.19
N LYS A 17 22.34 -23.61 -22.66
CA LYS A 17 22.73 -24.16 -21.34
C LYS A 17 22.52 -23.17 -20.19
N GLY A 18 21.91 -22.00 -20.43
CA GLY A 18 21.74 -20.95 -19.42
C GLY A 18 23.01 -20.14 -19.11
N ASN A 19 24.12 -20.41 -19.79
CA ASN A 19 25.40 -19.73 -19.55
C ASN A 19 25.49 -18.42 -20.36
N TYR A 20 24.65 -17.45 -20.02
CA TYR A 20 24.45 -16.24 -20.84
C TYR A 20 25.68 -15.34 -20.91
N GLN A 21 26.36 -15.11 -19.79
CA GLN A 21 27.61 -14.35 -19.76
C GLN A 21 28.69 -14.98 -20.66
N ARG A 22 28.82 -16.31 -20.63
CA ARG A 22 29.76 -17.03 -21.51
C ARG A 22 29.37 -16.88 -22.98
N SER A 23 28.08 -16.95 -23.30
CA SER A 23 27.60 -16.69 -24.67
C SER A 23 27.97 -15.28 -25.13
N ILE A 24 27.82 -14.27 -24.28
CA ILE A 24 28.20 -12.87 -24.58
C ILE A 24 29.70 -12.79 -24.87
N GLN A 25 30.55 -13.33 -23.99
CA GLN A 25 32.01 -13.33 -24.16
C GLN A 25 32.45 -14.00 -25.47
N ILE A 26 31.79 -15.09 -25.89
CA ILE A 26 32.07 -15.74 -27.16
C ILE A 26 31.74 -14.80 -28.33
N LEU A 27 30.56 -14.16 -28.31
CA LEU A 27 30.14 -13.21 -29.36
C LEU A 27 31.08 -11.99 -29.43
N GLU A 28 31.53 -11.48 -28.29
CA GLU A 28 32.50 -10.38 -28.18
C GLU A 28 33.87 -10.75 -28.73
N ARG A 29 34.36 -11.95 -28.44
CA ARG A 29 35.62 -12.44 -29.04
C ARG A 29 35.51 -12.67 -30.55
N MET A 30 34.33 -13.02 -31.05
CA MET A 30 34.12 -13.27 -32.48
C MET A 30 34.12 -12.00 -33.33
N HIS A 31 33.52 -10.93 -32.81
CA HIS A 31 33.21 -9.73 -33.59
C HIS A 31 33.89 -8.46 -33.05
N GLY A 32 34.63 -8.57 -31.96
CA GLY A 32 35.22 -7.47 -31.22
C GLY A 32 34.21 -6.74 -30.33
N THR A 33 34.64 -5.65 -29.70
CA THR A 33 33.81 -4.82 -28.81
C THR A 33 32.85 -3.89 -29.56
N LYS A 34 33.06 -3.68 -30.88
CA LYS A 34 32.27 -2.76 -31.69
C LYS A 34 31.06 -3.48 -32.31
N THR A 35 29.88 -3.24 -31.75
CA THR A 35 28.58 -3.82 -32.16
C THR A 35 28.24 -3.64 -33.64
N LYS A 36 28.80 -2.62 -34.31
CA LYS A 36 28.56 -2.36 -35.74
C LYS A 36 28.93 -3.51 -36.67
N PHE A 37 29.92 -4.31 -36.28
CA PHE A 37 30.42 -5.43 -37.07
C PHE A 37 29.67 -6.75 -36.86
N TYR A 38 28.67 -6.77 -35.97
CA TYR A 38 27.95 -7.98 -35.65
C TYR A 38 26.92 -8.29 -36.74
N PRO A 39 26.84 -9.56 -37.20
CA PRO A 39 25.71 -10.06 -37.98
C PRO A 39 24.40 -9.98 -37.17
N ASN A 40 23.26 -9.88 -37.85
CA ASN A 40 21.95 -9.78 -37.20
C ASN A 40 21.64 -10.95 -36.27
N LYS A 41 22.05 -12.17 -36.64
CA LYS A 41 21.89 -13.37 -35.79
C LYS A 41 22.68 -13.24 -34.48
N SER A 42 23.89 -12.66 -34.53
CA SER A 42 24.72 -12.38 -33.35
C SER A 42 24.11 -11.28 -32.49
N LEU A 43 23.61 -10.20 -33.09
CA LEU A 43 22.94 -9.12 -32.35
C LEU A 43 21.67 -9.61 -31.64
N MET A 44 20.85 -10.41 -32.32
CA MET A 44 19.63 -10.98 -31.76
C MET A 44 19.96 -11.94 -30.60
N LEU A 45 20.98 -12.79 -30.74
CA LEU A 45 21.42 -13.67 -29.66
C LEU A 45 22.00 -12.87 -28.49
N LEU A 46 22.74 -11.80 -28.76
CA LEU A 46 23.30 -10.92 -27.73
C LEU A 46 22.19 -10.23 -26.94
N ALA A 47 21.16 -9.68 -27.62
CA ALA A 47 20.01 -9.07 -26.98
C ALA A 47 19.28 -10.06 -26.05
N LYS A 48 19.02 -11.28 -26.52
CA LYS A 48 18.41 -12.34 -25.71
C LYS A 48 19.23 -12.77 -24.50
N ASN A 49 20.56 -12.75 -24.61
CA ASN A 49 21.41 -12.99 -23.43
C ASN A 49 21.22 -11.89 -22.39
N TYR A 50 21.13 -10.63 -22.81
CA TYR A 50 20.88 -9.52 -21.89
C TYR A 50 19.48 -9.58 -21.26
N GLU A 51 18.44 -9.95 -22.01
CA GLU A 51 17.10 -10.17 -21.45
C GLU A 51 17.12 -11.24 -20.35
N ASN A 52 17.77 -12.38 -20.61
CA ASN A 52 17.88 -13.46 -19.63
C ASN A 52 18.77 -13.13 -18.42
N LEU A 53 19.57 -12.07 -18.50
CA LEU A 53 20.35 -11.52 -17.39
C LEU A 53 19.64 -10.33 -16.73
N ASP A 54 18.38 -10.05 -17.08
CA ASP A 54 17.59 -8.91 -16.59
C ASP A 54 18.24 -7.54 -16.89
N GLU A 55 19.07 -7.49 -17.94
CA GLU A 55 19.74 -6.29 -18.45
C GLU A 55 18.97 -5.70 -19.66
N HIS A 56 17.65 -5.54 -19.52
CA HIS A 56 16.75 -5.15 -20.61
C HIS A 56 17.14 -3.84 -21.31
N VAL A 57 17.73 -2.87 -20.61
CA VAL A 57 18.24 -1.63 -21.23
C VAL A 57 19.34 -1.90 -22.27
N LYS A 58 20.22 -2.89 -22.02
CA LYS A 58 21.24 -3.31 -22.99
C LYS A 58 20.61 -4.08 -24.15
N ALA A 59 19.59 -4.90 -23.89
CA ALA A 59 18.82 -5.57 -24.94
C ALA A 59 18.14 -4.57 -25.90
N LEU A 60 17.47 -3.53 -25.38
CA LEU A 60 16.86 -2.46 -26.16
C LEU A 60 17.88 -1.81 -27.13
N LYS A 61 19.10 -1.52 -26.67
CA LYS A 61 20.16 -0.97 -27.52
C LYS A 61 20.47 -1.88 -28.71
N MET A 62 20.50 -3.20 -28.50
CA MET A 62 20.76 -4.16 -29.58
C MET A 62 19.59 -4.23 -30.56
N TYR A 63 18.35 -4.25 -30.08
CA TYR A 63 17.16 -4.25 -30.95
C TYR A 63 17.05 -2.99 -31.80
N PHE A 64 17.27 -1.82 -31.21
CA PHE A 64 17.31 -0.57 -31.96
C PHE A 64 18.44 -0.54 -33.00
N PHE A 65 19.58 -1.15 -32.68
CA PHE A 65 20.66 -1.29 -33.65
C PHE A 65 20.25 -2.19 -34.82
N ILE A 66 19.54 -3.30 -34.57
CA ILE A 66 19.01 -4.19 -35.63
C ILE A 66 18.01 -3.44 -36.53
N LEU A 67 17.09 -2.66 -35.95
CA LEU A 67 16.12 -1.86 -36.71
C LEU A 67 16.82 -0.82 -37.58
N LYS A 68 17.72 -0.02 -36.99
CA LYS A 68 18.46 1.01 -37.72
C LYS A 68 19.34 0.44 -38.84
N LYS A 69 19.88 -0.76 -38.66
CA LYS A 69 20.77 -1.42 -39.64
C LYS A 69 20.00 -2.01 -40.81
N ASN A 70 18.85 -2.64 -40.58
CA ASN A 70 18.17 -3.45 -41.60
C ASN A 70 16.85 -2.86 -42.11
N TYR A 71 16.22 -2.00 -41.32
CA TYR A 71 14.88 -1.47 -41.58
C TYR A 71 14.85 0.06 -41.43
N ARG A 72 15.95 0.75 -41.79
CA ARG A 72 16.15 2.17 -41.47
C ARG A 72 15.00 3.08 -41.94
N LYS A 73 14.49 2.86 -43.15
CA LYS A 73 13.42 3.69 -43.74
C LYS A 73 12.09 3.41 -43.04
N GLN A 74 11.71 2.14 -42.94
CA GLN A 74 10.49 1.70 -42.26
C GLN A 74 10.49 2.08 -40.77
N ASP A 75 11.60 1.90 -40.05
CA ASP A 75 11.71 2.26 -38.62
C ASP A 75 11.60 3.77 -38.42
N ALA A 76 12.06 4.58 -39.39
CA ALA A 76 11.89 6.02 -39.34
C ALA A 76 10.41 6.42 -39.49
N GLN A 77 9.66 5.75 -40.38
CA GLN A 77 8.22 5.96 -40.54
C GLN A 77 7.45 5.54 -39.29
N VAL A 78 7.66 4.32 -38.80
CA VAL A 78 7.03 3.82 -37.57
C VAL A 78 7.30 4.76 -36.39
N ARG A 79 8.56 5.18 -36.18
CA ARG A 79 8.89 6.12 -35.10
C ARG A 79 8.26 7.50 -35.26
N LYS A 80 8.01 7.95 -36.50
CA LYS A 80 7.33 9.22 -36.74
C LYS A 80 5.88 9.10 -36.27
N VAL A 81 5.18 8.04 -36.67
CA VAL A 81 3.80 7.74 -36.27
C VAL A 81 3.67 7.58 -34.75
N LEU A 82 4.52 6.74 -34.14
CA LEU A 82 4.54 6.53 -32.69
C LEU A 82 4.87 7.82 -31.88
N LYS A 83 5.48 8.82 -32.51
CA LYS A 83 5.77 10.12 -31.87
C LYS A 83 4.63 11.13 -32.06
N SER A 84 4.03 11.19 -33.24
CA SER A 84 2.94 12.12 -33.54
C SER A 84 1.61 11.70 -32.91
N GLY A 85 1.47 10.43 -32.53
CA GLY A 85 0.19 9.92 -32.04
C GLY A 85 -0.88 9.88 -33.14
N SER A 86 -0.43 9.85 -34.40
CA SER A 86 -1.27 9.65 -35.58
C SER A 86 -1.78 8.21 -35.62
N ASP A 87 -2.89 7.97 -36.33
CA ASP A 87 -3.47 6.63 -36.47
C ASP A 87 -2.42 5.64 -36.96
N ILE A 88 -2.19 4.60 -36.16
CA ILE A 88 -1.22 3.53 -36.41
C ILE A 88 -1.62 2.74 -37.67
N ASP A 89 -2.89 2.79 -38.02
CA ASP A 89 -3.57 2.23 -39.20
C ASP A 89 -2.99 2.74 -40.53
N GLU A 90 -2.29 3.89 -40.54
CA GLU A 90 -1.60 4.41 -41.73
C GLU A 90 -0.26 3.69 -42.04
N ILE A 91 0.16 2.73 -41.22
CA ILE A 91 1.42 2.00 -41.42
C ILE A 91 1.21 0.78 -42.33
N ASP A 92 1.82 0.83 -43.52
CA ASP A 92 1.93 -0.31 -44.44
C ASP A 92 2.42 -1.59 -43.74
N GLU A 93 1.99 -2.75 -44.23
CA GLU A 93 2.39 -4.07 -43.69
C GLU A 93 3.90 -4.18 -43.51
N LEU A 94 4.33 -4.38 -42.27
CA LEU A 94 5.74 -4.43 -41.91
C LEU A 94 6.33 -5.83 -42.13
N PRO A 95 7.62 -5.93 -42.53
CA PRO A 95 8.26 -7.24 -42.67
C PRO A 95 8.22 -8.04 -41.36
N LYS A 96 7.88 -9.33 -41.43
CA LYS A 96 7.84 -10.24 -40.25
C LYS A 96 9.12 -10.22 -39.41
N GLY A 97 10.27 -10.03 -40.05
CA GLY A 97 11.57 -9.91 -39.36
C GLY A 97 11.69 -8.64 -38.52
N MET A 98 11.03 -7.55 -38.93
CA MET A 98 10.94 -6.28 -38.22
C MET A 98 9.94 -6.37 -37.06
N LEU A 99 8.75 -6.93 -37.31
CA LEU A 99 7.73 -7.18 -36.29
C LEU A 99 8.28 -8.03 -35.13
N LYS A 100 9.10 -9.05 -35.45
CA LYS A 100 9.80 -9.84 -34.42
C LYS A 100 10.72 -9.00 -33.52
N VAL A 101 11.37 -7.97 -34.06
CA VAL A 101 12.24 -7.07 -33.29
C VAL A 101 11.41 -6.10 -32.46
N TYR A 102 10.32 -5.56 -33.00
CA TYR A 102 9.38 -4.73 -32.23
C TYR A 102 8.72 -5.49 -31.09
N TYR A 103 8.33 -6.75 -31.31
CA TYR A 103 7.83 -7.61 -30.24
C TYR A 103 8.86 -7.80 -29.11
N ALA A 104 10.14 -7.92 -29.44
CA ALA A 104 11.19 -8.03 -28.42
C ALA A 104 11.47 -6.70 -27.69
N LEU A 105 11.37 -5.56 -28.40
CA LEU A 105 11.39 -4.23 -27.77
C LEU A 105 10.22 -4.09 -26.79
N PHE A 106 9.00 -4.40 -27.23
CA PHE A 106 7.80 -4.40 -26.40
C PHE A 106 7.99 -5.21 -25.12
N GLN A 107 8.42 -6.47 -25.22
CA GLN A 107 8.67 -7.31 -24.05
C GLN A 107 9.72 -6.72 -23.10
N SER A 108 10.79 -6.13 -23.65
CA SER A 108 11.81 -5.46 -22.82
C SER A 108 11.26 -4.21 -22.13
N TYR A 109 10.39 -3.43 -22.78
CA TYR A 109 9.74 -2.28 -22.17
C TYR A 109 8.78 -2.68 -21.04
N VAL A 110 7.98 -3.73 -21.25
CA VAL A 110 7.11 -4.33 -20.23
C VAL A 110 7.94 -4.72 -18.99
N ALA A 111 9.00 -5.50 -19.18
CA ALA A 111 9.84 -5.97 -18.08
C ALA A 111 10.48 -4.81 -17.29
N ILE A 112 10.96 -3.77 -17.98
CA ILE A 112 11.53 -2.58 -17.31
C ILE A 112 10.45 -1.84 -16.52
N TYR A 113 9.24 -1.69 -17.07
CA TYR A 113 8.14 -1.01 -16.38
C TYR A 113 7.68 -1.78 -15.14
N GLU A 114 7.51 -3.08 -15.25
CA GLU A 114 7.09 -3.92 -14.12
C GLU A 114 8.08 -3.79 -12.96
N LYS A 115 9.38 -3.89 -13.27
CA LYS A 115 10.47 -3.80 -12.29
C LYS A 115 10.61 -2.42 -11.66
N HIS A 116 10.61 -1.35 -12.46
CA HIS A 116 10.99 -0.01 -11.98
C HIS A 116 9.82 0.98 -11.84
N GLY A 117 8.70 0.74 -12.52
CA GLY A 117 7.52 1.61 -12.49
C GLY A 117 7.66 2.95 -13.21
N TYR A 118 8.67 3.15 -14.06
CA TYR A 118 8.81 4.41 -14.79
C TYR A 118 7.80 4.50 -15.94
N GLU A 119 6.88 5.47 -15.88
CA GLU A 119 5.81 5.67 -16.88
C GLU A 119 6.32 5.78 -18.31
N LYS A 120 7.49 6.41 -18.54
CA LYS A 120 8.10 6.48 -19.88
C LYS A 120 8.27 5.11 -20.56
N TYR A 121 8.49 4.05 -19.79
CA TYR A 121 8.65 2.70 -20.33
C TYR A 121 7.30 2.02 -20.57
N ARG A 122 6.28 2.33 -19.75
CA ARG A 122 4.88 1.93 -19.99
C ARG A 122 4.36 2.54 -21.28
N ASP A 123 4.53 3.84 -21.49
CA ASP A 123 4.04 4.52 -22.69
C ASP A 123 4.67 3.94 -23.96
N MET A 124 5.96 3.61 -23.90
CA MET A 124 6.64 2.94 -25.01
C MET A 124 6.16 1.49 -25.20
N ALA A 125 5.89 0.75 -24.12
CA ALA A 125 5.33 -0.58 -24.21
C ALA A 125 3.93 -0.56 -24.86
N ILE A 126 3.07 0.37 -24.47
CA ILE A 126 1.73 0.55 -25.06
C ILE A 126 1.86 0.84 -26.56
N LYS A 127 2.65 1.85 -26.94
CA LYS A 127 2.87 2.22 -28.34
C LYS A 127 3.36 1.07 -29.22
N TYR A 128 4.32 0.28 -28.72
CA TYR A 128 4.79 -0.89 -29.46
C TYR A 128 3.79 -2.04 -29.43
N GLY A 129 2.99 -2.19 -28.37
CA GLY A 129 1.92 -3.17 -28.30
C GLY A 129 0.82 -2.89 -29.32
N GLU A 130 0.34 -1.65 -29.37
CA GLU A 130 -0.66 -1.19 -30.35
C GLU A 130 -0.19 -1.43 -31.79
N LEU A 131 1.05 -1.05 -32.10
CA LEU A 131 1.67 -1.36 -33.40
C LEU A 131 1.65 -2.86 -33.74
N LEU A 132 1.88 -3.73 -32.75
CA LEU A 132 1.92 -5.18 -32.99
C LEU A 132 0.53 -5.78 -33.14
N ASN A 133 -0.47 -5.24 -32.44
CA ASN A 133 -1.87 -5.62 -32.60
C ASN A 133 -2.39 -5.21 -33.98
N GLU A 134 -2.14 -3.97 -34.40
CA GLU A 134 -2.55 -3.47 -35.73
C GLU A 134 -1.93 -4.29 -36.88
N GLN A 135 -0.72 -4.81 -36.67
CA GLN A 135 -0.03 -5.66 -37.63
C GLN A 135 -0.34 -7.16 -37.43
N GLU A 136 -1.36 -7.48 -36.63
CA GLU A 136 -1.82 -8.83 -36.27
C GLU A 136 -0.68 -9.78 -35.82
N TYR A 137 0.38 -9.22 -35.22
CA TYR A 137 1.58 -9.97 -34.86
C TYR A 137 1.56 -10.42 -33.40
N LYS A 138 1.13 -11.66 -33.18
CA LYS A 138 1.02 -12.28 -31.85
C LYS A 138 0.11 -11.49 -30.89
N GLU A 139 -0.96 -10.94 -31.42
CA GLU A 139 -1.98 -10.14 -30.74
C GLU A 139 -2.33 -10.69 -29.35
N ASP A 140 -2.78 -11.95 -29.23
CA ASP A 140 -3.12 -12.58 -27.94
C ASP A 140 -2.06 -12.41 -26.84
N ARG A 141 -0.78 -12.49 -27.23
CA ARG A 141 0.34 -12.37 -26.27
C ARG A 141 0.61 -10.92 -25.92
N VAL A 142 0.43 -10.02 -26.87
CA VAL A 142 0.58 -8.59 -26.67
C VAL A 142 -0.52 -8.10 -25.72
N GLU A 143 -1.77 -8.42 -26.00
CA GLU A 143 -2.91 -8.09 -25.16
C GLU A 143 -2.74 -8.61 -23.72
N LYS A 144 -2.32 -9.87 -23.57
CA LYS A 144 -2.06 -10.45 -22.26
C LYS A 144 -1.00 -9.67 -21.46
N LEU A 145 0.07 -9.23 -22.12
CA LEU A 145 1.15 -8.46 -21.48
C LEU A 145 0.70 -7.02 -21.16
N LEU A 146 -0.09 -6.39 -22.04
CA LEU A 146 -0.69 -5.08 -21.78
C LEU A 146 -1.65 -5.12 -20.59
N ALA A 147 -2.51 -6.16 -20.51
CA ALA A 147 -3.41 -6.38 -19.39
C ALA A 147 -2.64 -6.60 -18.07
N GLY A 148 -1.55 -7.37 -18.10
CA GLY A 148 -0.66 -7.55 -16.95
C GLY A 148 -0.06 -6.24 -16.44
N MET A 149 0.41 -5.37 -17.34
CA MET A 149 0.91 -4.04 -16.96
C MET A 149 -0.17 -3.16 -16.32
N ALA A 150 -1.42 -3.22 -16.81
CA ALA A 150 -2.52 -2.48 -16.22
C ALA A 150 -2.81 -2.95 -14.78
N GLN A 151 -2.71 -4.25 -14.53
CA GLN A 151 -2.82 -4.81 -13.18
C GLN A 151 -1.67 -4.34 -12.27
N VAL A 152 -0.42 -4.35 -12.77
CA VAL A 152 0.74 -3.84 -12.01
C VAL A 152 0.60 -2.37 -11.67
N LYS A 153 0.10 -1.56 -12.61
CA LYS A 153 -0.19 -0.14 -12.37
C LYS A 153 -1.22 0.02 -11.26
N LYS A 154 -2.34 -0.69 -11.35
CA LYS A 154 -3.41 -0.66 -10.34
C LYS A 154 -2.89 -1.04 -8.94
N LEU A 155 -2.12 -2.13 -8.85
CA LEU A 155 -1.50 -2.54 -7.58
C LEU A 155 -0.56 -1.47 -7.01
N LYS A 156 0.22 -0.80 -7.87
CA LYS A 156 1.09 0.30 -7.45
C LYS A 156 0.27 1.50 -6.95
N GLU A 157 -0.77 1.90 -7.66
CA GLU A 157 -1.70 2.96 -7.24
C GLU A 157 -2.39 2.62 -5.92
N ASP A 158 -2.86 1.38 -5.76
CA ASP A 158 -3.51 0.88 -4.53
C ASP A 158 -2.53 0.81 -3.35
N SER A 159 -1.23 0.66 -3.63
CA SER A 159 -0.17 0.65 -2.61
C SER A 159 0.30 2.04 -2.18
N GLN A 160 -0.08 3.10 -2.89
CA GLN A 160 0.34 4.47 -2.55
C GLN A 160 -0.21 4.87 -1.19
N GLN A 161 0.68 5.40 -0.36
CA GLN A 161 0.31 5.89 0.96
C GLN A 161 -0.49 7.18 0.85
N ARG A 162 -1.57 7.25 1.61
CA ARG A 162 -2.46 8.40 1.73
C ARG A 162 -2.61 8.75 3.19
N THR A 163 -2.57 10.04 3.48
CA THR A 163 -2.90 10.59 4.80
C THR A 163 -4.31 11.15 4.74
N GLN A 164 -5.13 10.85 5.73
CA GLN A 164 -6.50 11.37 5.84
C GLN A 164 -6.73 11.88 7.26
N TYR A 165 -7.55 12.91 7.37
CA TYR A 165 -7.89 13.57 8.63
C TYR A 165 -9.39 13.53 8.83
N TYR A 166 -9.80 13.30 10.07
CA TYR A 166 -11.18 13.24 10.47
C TYR A 166 -11.40 14.03 11.76
N ILE A 167 -12.58 14.65 11.90
CA ILE A 167 -13.05 15.22 13.17
C ILE A 167 -14.48 14.75 13.42
N GLY A 168 -14.80 14.40 14.65
CA GLY A 168 -16.08 13.79 14.95
C GLY A 168 -16.54 13.91 16.39
N LEU A 169 -17.77 13.45 16.59
CA LEU A 169 -18.41 13.31 17.89
C LEU A 169 -18.76 11.84 18.13
N ALA A 170 -18.57 11.39 19.36
CA ALA A 170 -18.95 10.05 19.79
C ALA A 170 -19.69 10.10 21.12
N TYR A 171 -20.45 9.05 21.37
CA TYR A 171 -20.93 8.69 22.70
C TYR A 171 -20.01 7.61 23.27
N SER A 172 -19.58 7.79 24.52
CA SER A 172 -18.66 6.88 25.22
C SER A 172 -19.25 6.47 26.55
N THR A 173 -19.00 5.22 26.95
CA THR A 173 -19.42 4.68 28.25
C THR A 173 -18.35 3.74 28.82
N TRP A 174 -18.23 3.73 30.15
CA TRP A 174 -17.31 2.87 30.89
C TRP A 174 -17.77 2.67 32.34
N GLN A 175 -17.15 1.72 33.04
CA GLN A 175 -17.25 1.61 34.49
C GLN A 175 -15.87 1.68 35.14
N ASP A 176 -15.74 2.58 36.10
CA ASP A 176 -14.57 2.79 36.94
C ASP A 176 -14.67 2.05 38.27
N GLN A 177 -13.53 1.98 38.94
CA GLN A 177 -13.40 1.48 40.30
C GLN A 177 -12.69 2.51 41.16
N LEU A 178 -13.42 3.05 42.14
CA LEU A 178 -12.90 3.96 43.16
C LEU A 178 -12.48 3.17 44.40
N THR A 179 -11.46 3.66 45.11
CA THR A 179 -11.02 3.03 46.36
C THR A 179 -11.35 3.96 47.52
N LEU A 180 -12.15 3.48 48.47
CA LEU A 180 -12.35 4.10 49.77
C LEU A 180 -11.32 3.59 50.76
N LYS A 181 -10.71 4.51 51.50
CA LYS A 181 -9.80 4.22 52.61
C LYS A 181 -10.43 4.65 53.92
N ALA A 182 -10.68 3.68 54.79
CA ALA A 182 -11.15 3.91 56.15
C ALA A 182 -10.01 4.47 57.03
N PRO A 183 -10.33 5.17 58.15
CA PRO A 183 -9.32 5.64 59.10
C PRO A 183 -8.54 4.49 59.75
N SER A 184 -9.13 3.29 59.80
CA SER A 184 -8.49 2.04 60.24
C SER A 184 -7.45 1.48 59.25
N GLY A 185 -7.32 2.06 58.06
CA GLY A 185 -6.50 1.55 56.96
C GLY A 185 -7.17 0.44 56.15
N THR A 186 -8.43 0.11 56.43
CA THR A 186 -9.20 -0.83 55.60
C THR A 186 -9.54 -0.19 54.26
N GLU A 187 -9.25 -0.87 53.16
CA GLU A 187 -9.62 -0.44 51.82
C GLU A 187 -10.91 -1.13 51.37
N SER A 188 -11.79 -0.40 50.71
CA SER A 188 -13.01 -0.92 50.08
C SER A 188 -13.14 -0.32 48.69
N THR A 189 -13.75 -1.04 47.76
CA THR A 189 -13.82 -0.62 46.36
C THR A 189 -15.25 -0.37 45.96
N ILE A 190 -15.50 0.77 45.33
CA ILE A 190 -16.83 1.19 44.89
C ILE A 190 -16.84 1.32 43.38
N LYS A 191 -17.93 0.91 42.74
CA LYS A 191 -18.10 1.04 41.29
C LYS A 191 -18.68 2.39 40.91
N SER A 192 -18.23 2.90 39.77
CA SER A 192 -18.75 4.11 39.15
C SER A 192 -19.10 3.81 37.69
N SER A 193 -20.33 4.09 37.26
CA SER A 193 -20.75 3.98 35.86
C SER A 193 -20.78 5.37 35.24
N ALA A 194 -20.08 5.57 34.13
CA ALA A 194 -19.96 6.86 33.47
C ALA A 194 -20.35 6.78 31.99
N GLU A 195 -21.00 7.84 31.51
CA GLU A 195 -21.36 8.01 30.12
C GLU A 195 -21.27 9.48 29.69
N GLY A 196 -20.94 9.72 28.42
CA GLY A 196 -20.67 11.08 27.97
C GLY A 196 -20.48 11.26 26.48
N THR A 197 -20.30 12.52 26.10
CA THR A 197 -20.00 12.92 24.72
C THR A 197 -18.50 13.16 24.56
N THR A 198 -17.94 12.64 23.48
CA THR A 198 -16.54 12.74 23.12
C THR A 198 -16.38 13.55 21.83
N LEU A 199 -15.50 14.55 21.86
CA LEU A 199 -14.96 15.19 20.67
C LEU A 199 -13.63 14.52 20.33
N PHE A 200 -13.46 14.08 19.09
CA PHE A 200 -12.24 13.38 18.67
C PHE A 200 -11.74 13.80 17.29
N GLY A 201 -10.44 13.67 17.09
CA GLY A 201 -9.77 13.86 15.81
C GLY A 201 -8.89 12.67 15.46
N ILE A 202 -8.95 12.20 14.21
CA ILE A 202 -8.20 11.04 13.72
C ILE A 202 -7.28 11.47 12.58
N MET A 203 -6.05 10.97 12.61
CA MET A 203 -5.14 10.95 11.46
C MET A 203 -4.88 9.49 11.08
N THR A 204 -5.15 9.13 9.82
CA THR A 204 -4.81 7.81 9.29
C THR A 204 -3.70 7.94 8.26
N MET A 205 -2.71 7.04 8.30
CA MET A 205 -1.62 6.93 7.34
C MET A 205 -1.55 5.51 6.80
N GLY A 206 -1.88 5.31 5.53
CA GLY A 206 -1.98 3.95 4.99
C GLY A 206 -2.25 3.88 3.50
N ASN A 207 -2.42 2.67 2.99
CA ASN A 207 -2.79 2.41 1.60
C ASN A 207 -4.18 1.75 1.54
N LEU A 208 -4.51 1.10 0.42
CA LEU A 208 -5.81 0.44 0.25
C LEU A 208 -6.01 -0.78 1.18
N PHE A 209 -4.93 -1.36 1.70
CA PHE A 209 -4.97 -2.60 2.46
C PHE A 209 -4.85 -2.38 3.96
N ASN A 210 -4.00 -1.44 4.38
CA ASN A 210 -3.66 -1.25 5.78
C ASN A 210 -3.46 0.24 6.10
N GLU A 211 -3.74 0.62 7.34
CA GLU A 211 -3.49 1.97 7.84
C GLU A 211 -3.05 1.97 9.29
N TYR A 212 -2.14 2.89 9.60
CA TYR A 212 -1.84 3.31 10.96
C TYR A 212 -2.80 4.44 11.32
N ARG A 213 -3.35 4.37 12.52
CA ARG A 213 -4.34 5.31 13.01
C ARG A 213 -3.83 5.99 14.28
N PHE A 214 -3.88 7.31 14.30
CA PHE A 214 -3.59 8.12 15.47
C PHE A 214 -4.83 8.93 15.82
N GLU A 215 -5.16 9.01 17.10
CA GLU A 215 -6.34 9.73 17.54
C GLU A 215 -6.09 10.48 18.84
N ALA A 216 -6.66 11.67 18.93
CA ALA A 216 -6.79 12.42 20.16
C ALA A 216 -8.28 12.67 20.45
N SER A 217 -8.69 12.52 21.70
CA SER A 217 -10.07 12.80 22.11
C SER A 217 -10.18 13.44 23.49
N ILE A 218 -11.26 14.19 23.69
CA ILE A 218 -11.70 14.70 24.98
C ILE A 218 -13.17 14.35 25.18
N THR A 219 -13.48 13.78 26.33
CA THR A 219 -14.81 13.32 26.71
C THR A 219 -15.27 14.08 27.93
N ARG A 220 -16.52 14.56 27.88
CA ARG A 220 -17.24 15.10 29.02
C ARG A 220 -18.36 14.13 29.37
N ALA A 221 -18.33 13.60 30.58
CA ALA A 221 -19.22 12.56 31.06
C ALA A 221 -19.84 12.92 32.40
N ASN A 222 -20.91 12.22 32.73
CA ASN A 222 -21.51 12.19 34.06
C ASN A 222 -21.40 10.77 34.59
N ALA A 223 -21.09 10.66 35.88
CA ALA A 223 -20.93 9.38 36.57
C ALA A 223 -21.93 9.22 37.71
N THR A 224 -22.35 7.98 37.93
CA THR A 224 -23.10 7.54 39.12
C THR A 224 -22.25 6.55 39.88
N VAL A 225 -22.10 6.78 41.19
CA VAL A 225 -21.20 6.04 42.09
C VAL A 225 -22.02 5.34 43.17
N GLY A 226 -21.69 4.07 43.45
CA GLY A 226 -22.24 3.33 44.59
C GLY A 226 -23.65 2.78 44.41
N GLU A 227 -24.15 2.69 43.17
CA GLU A 227 -25.47 2.12 42.87
C GLU A 227 -25.56 0.61 43.21
N ASP A 228 -24.44 -0.10 43.14
CA ASP A 228 -24.36 -1.56 43.26
C ASP A 228 -23.82 -2.05 44.63
N ASP A 229 -23.45 -1.16 45.55
CA ASP A 229 -22.77 -1.53 46.79
C ASP A 229 -23.75 -1.63 47.98
N THR A 230 -23.83 -2.81 48.61
CA THR A 230 -24.71 -3.08 49.76
C THR A 230 -24.08 -2.77 51.11
N ASP A 231 -22.76 -2.56 51.13
CA ASP A 231 -21.96 -2.58 52.37
C ASP A 231 -21.69 -1.17 52.93
N PHE A 232 -21.95 -0.10 52.16
CA PHE A 232 -21.68 1.29 52.55
C PHE A 232 -22.71 2.27 51.97
N GLU A 233 -23.14 3.26 52.76
CA GLU A 233 -24.02 4.36 52.32
C GLU A 233 -23.24 5.49 51.64
N TYR A 234 -22.59 5.21 50.51
CA TYR A 234 -21.95 6.24 49.69
C TYR A 234 -22.48 6.21 48.28
N PHE A 235 -23.33 7.19 47.96
CA PHE A 235 -24.01 7.30 46.67
C PHE A 235 -23.93 8.73 46.14
N GLN A 236 -23.52 8.86 44.87
CA GLN A 236 -23.53 10.14 44.15
C GLN A 236 -24.01 9.94 42.73
N THR A 237 -24.79 10.88 42.22
CA THR A 237 -25.27 10.91 40.84
C THR A 237 -24.83 12.19 40.15
N ASN A 238 -24.66 12.14 38.83
CA ASN A 238 -24.27 13.29 38.02
C ASN A 238 -22.93 13.91 38.44
N VAL A 239 -21.97 13.08 38.86
CA VAL A 239 -20.60 13.52 39.12
C VAL A 239 -19.96 13.85 37.78
N ALA A 240 -19.46 15.07 37.62
CA ALA A 240 -18.83 15.49 36.38
C ALA A 240 -17.47 14.78 36.21
N GLU A 241 -17.25 14.21 35.03
CA GLU A 241 -15.98 13.60 34.64
C GLU A 241 -15.44 14.15 33.32
N ILE A 242 -14.12 14.23 33.24
CA ILE A 242 -13.38 14.54 32.03
C ILE A 242 -12.40 13.42 31.75
N MET A 243 -12.41 12.91 30.53
CA MET A 243 -11.45 11.91 30.05
C MET A 243 -10.77 12.39 28.77
N MET A 244 -9.44 12.40 28.77
CA MET A 244 -8.61 12.66 27.60
C MET A 244 -7.96 11.37 27.15
N THR A 245 -7.92 11.13 25.83
CA THR A 245 -7.29 9.93 25.27
C THR A 245 -6.35 10.29 24.13
N LEU A 246 -5.18 9.68 24.10
CA LEU A 246 -4.29 9.66 22.94
C LEU A 246 -4.08 8.20 22.55
N SER A 247 -4.38 7.83 21.31
CA SER A 247 -4.25 6.44 20.86
C SER A 247 -3.48 6.32 19.56
N ALA A 248 -2.74 5.21 19.46
CA ALA A 248 -2.13 4.74 18.23
C ALA A 248 -2.63 3.32 17.95
N GLY A 249 -2.87 3.01 16.69
CA GLY A 249 -3.44 1.73 16.29
C GLY A 249 -3.12 1.34 14.86
N TYR A 250 -3.49 0.10 14.54
CA TYR A 250 -3.36 -0.48 13.22
C TYR A 250 -4.72 -0.99 12.77
N MET A 251 -5.12 -0.63 11.56
CA MET A 251 -6.34 -1.09 10.93
C MET A 251 -6.02 -1.85 9.65
N TRP A 252 -6.68 -2.99 9.50
CA TRP A 252 -6.74 -3.77 8.27
C TRP A 252 -8.03 -3.43 7.52
N LYS A 253 -7.90 -3.04 6.26
CA LYS A 253 -9.04 -2.74 5.37
C LYS A 253 -9.54 -4.01 4.74
N THR A 254 -10.73 -4.43 5.16
CA THR A 254 -11.43 -5.58 4.56
C THR A 254 -12.08 -5.21 3.23
N SER A 255 -12.36 -3.93 3.02
CA SER A 255 -12.81 -3.34 1.76
C SER A 255 -12.40 -1.87 1.69
N GLN A 256 -12.72 -1.17 0.59
CA GLN A 256 -12.46 0.27 0.47
C GLN A 256 -13.19 1.11 1.53
N SER A 257 -14.29 0.58 2.08
CA SER A 257 -15.16 1.29 3.02
C SER A 257 -15.09 0.75 4.44
N VAL A 258 -14.53 -0.44 4.68
CA VAL A 258 -14.57 -1.08 6.00
C VAL A 258 -13.17 -1.42 6.47
N ALA A 259 -12.86 -1.02 7.71
CA ALA A 259 -11.61 -1.31 8.38
C ALA A 259 -11.85 -1.90 9.76
N ILE A 260 -11.04 -2.87 10.15
CA ILE A 260 -11.05 -3.52 11.46
C ILE A 260 -9.64 -3.47 12.02
N GLY A 261 -9.49 -3.14 13.29
CA GLY A 261 -8.17 -2.96 13.86
C GLY A 261 -8.11 -2.96 15.36
N VAL A 262 -6.94 -2.62 15.88
CA VAL A 262 -6.67 -2.51 17.31
C VAL A 262 -5.92 -1.21 17.59
N SER A 263 -6.18 -0.61 18.75
CA SER A 263 -5.50 0.60 19.20
C SER A 263 -5.15 0.50 20.68
N ALA A 264 -4.04 1.14 21.05
CA ALA A 264 -3.56 1.24 22.41
C ALA A 264 -3.70 2.70 22.86
N PRO A 265 -4.77 3.05 23.59
CA PRO A 265 -4.92 4.38 24.16
C PRO A 265 -4.07 4.54 25.43
N ILE A 266 -3.53 5.74 25.60
CA ILE A 266 -3.18 6.34 26.88
C ILE A 266 -4.36 7.20 27.29
N VAL A 267 -4.85 7.02 28.51
CA VAL A 267 -6.07 7.64 29.02
C VAL A 267 -5.76 8.38 30.31
N TYR A 268 -6.14 9.66 30.36
CA TYR A 268 -6.18 10.42 31.60
C TYR A 268 -7.63 10.77 31.93
N ARG A 269 -8.08 10.41 33.12
CA ARG A 269 -9.45 10.63 33.60
C ARG A 269 -9.41 11.37 34.93
N THR A 270 -10.34 12.30 35.14
CA THR A 270 -10.55 12.99 36.41
C THR A 270 -12.04 13.17 36.66
N GLY A 271 -12.48 13.05 37.92
CA GLY A 271 -13.86 13.25 38.32
C GLY A 271 -13.98 14.07 39.61
N ASP A 272 -15.03 14.89 39.69
CA ASP A 272 -15.29 15.79 40.82
C ASP A 272 -16.07 15.08 41.95
N PHE A 273 -15.52 13.98 42.45
CA PHE A 273 -16.16 13.18 43.50
C PHE A 273 -16.14 13.90 44.86
N THR A 274 -17.28 13.97 45.54
CA THR A 274 -17.33 14.54 46.90
C THR A 274 -16.82 13.53 47.92
N GLN A 275 -15.92 13.92 48.83
CA GLN A 275 -15.42 13.01 49.86
C GLN A 275 -16.52 12.63 50.86
N PRO A 276 -16.67 11.33 51.22
CA PRO A 276 -17.54 10.92 52.33
C PRO A 276 -16.98 11.37 53.69
N GLU A 277 -17.84 11.58 54.68
CA GLU A 277 -17.45 12.12 56.00
C GLU A 277 -16.42 11.27 56.75
N THR A 278 -16.45 9.95 56.55
CA THR A 278 -15.65 8.98 57.32
C THR A 278 -14.57 8.27 56.52
N PHE A 279 -14.50 8.44 55.20
CA PHE A 279 -13.52 7.76 54.34
C PHE A 279 -12.77 8.76 53.46
N GLN A 280 -11.56 8.40 53.06
CA GLN A 280 -10.84 9.11 52.00
C GLN A 280 -11.05 8.40 50.66
N LEU A 281 -11.42 9.17 49.65
CA LEU A 281 -11.39 8.70 48.26
C LEU A 281 -9.96 8.74 47.73
N ASP A 282 -9.50 7.61 47.23
CA ASP A 282 -8.26 7.49 46.48
C ASP A 282 -8.58 7.28 44.99
N LYS A 283 -7.70 7.75 44.10
CA LYS A 283 -7.83 7.69 42.62
C LYS A 283 -8.97 8.52 42.02
N THR A 284 -9.19 9.73 42.52
CA THR A 284 -10.11 10.70 41.90
C THR A 284 -9.70 11.06 40.47
N ASP A 285 -8.39 11.00 40.20
CA ASP A 285 -7.77 11.02 38.87
C ASP A 285 -7.06 9.69 38.58
N MET A 286 -6.91 9.37 37.29
CA MET A 286 -6.25 8.15 36.84
C MET A 286 -5.57 8.35 35.49
N LEU A 287 -4.29 8.00 35.41
CA LEU A 287 -3.57 7.79 34.16
C LEU A 287 -3.44 6.29 33.90
N THR A 288 -3.91 5.82 32.75
CA THR A 288 -3.89 4.41 32.40
C THR A 288 -3.64 4.18 30.93
N ILE A 289 -3.51 2.91 30.56
CA ILE A 289 -3.40 2.43 29.18
C ILE A 289 -4.46 1.36 28.93
N GLY A 290 -4.71 1.03 27.67
CA GLY A 290 -5.61 -0.06 27.34
C GLY A 290 -5.35 -0.69 25.97
N LEU A 291 -6.26 -1.57 25.59
CA LEU A 291 -6.33 -2.16 24.28
C LEU A 291 -7.79 -2.16 23.81
N LEU A 292 -8.04 -1.53 22.67
CA LEU A 292 -9.37 -1.41 22.06
C LEU A 292 -9.38 -2.09 20.69
N GLY A 293 -10.42 -2.86 20.42
CA GLY A 293 -10.82 -3.22 19.07
C GLY A 293 -11.54 -2.04 18.42
N ASN A 294 -11.24 -1.81 17.14
CA ASN A 294 -11.81 -0.72 16.35
C ASN A 294 -12.49 -1.30 15.12
N LEU A 295 -13.65 -0.76 14.80
CA LEU A 295 -14.41 -1.08 13.61
C LEU A 295 -14.87 0.24 12.98
N SER A 296 -14.51 0.45 11.73
CA SER A 296 -14.72 1.73 11.06
C SER A 296 -15.36 1.54 9.69
N TRP A 297 -16.37 2.34 9.38
CA TRP A 297 -17.07 2.37 8.10
C TRP A 297 -17.02 3.75 7.47
N ASN A 298 -16.34 3.87 6.33
CA ASN A 298 -16.35 5.07 5.49
C ASN A 298 -17.58 5.05 4.57
N ILE A 299 -18.50 5.97 4.81
CA ILE A 299 -19.69 6.24 4.01
C ILE A 299 -19.54 7.62 3.38
N SER A 300 -19.01 7.67 2.15
CA SER A 300 -18.70 8.92 1.44
C SER A 300 -17.73 9.81 2.23
N THR A 301 -18.19 10.96 2.72
CA THR A 301 -17.43 11.94 3.53
C THR A 301 -17.54 11.69 5.03
N PHE A 302 -18.28 10.67 5.45
CA PHE A 302 -18.48 10.34 6.86
C PHE A 302 -17.80 9.01 7.24
N LEU A 303 -17.31 8.94 8.46
CA LEU A 303 -16.75 7.76 9.09
C LEU A 303 -17.63 7.41 10.29
N VAL A 304 -18.25 6.24 10.28
CA VAL A 304 -18.83 5.64 11.49
C VAL A 304 -17.74 4.85 12.17
N ASP A 305 -17.52 5.11 13.46
CA ASP A 305 -16.43 4.50 14.21
C ASP A 305 -16.95 3.88 15.51
N VAL A 306 -16.59 2.62 15.74
CA VAL A 306 -16.95 1.86 16.93
C VAL A 306 -15.68 1.36 17.58
N LYS A 307 -15.56 1.62 18.88
CA LYS A 307 -14.47 1.08 19.70
C LYS A 307 -15.03 0.32 20.89
N PHE A 308 -14.37 -0.76 21.22
CA PHE A 308 -14.68 -1.54 22.42
C PHE A 308 -13.41 -2.20 22.94
N GLY A 309 -13.25 -2.32 24.26
CA GLY A 309 -12.10 -3.04 24.79
C GLY A 309 -11.87 -2.81 26.27
N LYS A 310 -10.63 -2.98 26.72
CA LYS A 310 -10.27 -2.90 28.14
C LYS A 310 -9.27 -1.77 28.36
N LEU A 311 -9.60 -0.90 29.31
CA LEU A 311 -8.66 0.03 29.92
C LEU A 311 -8.21 -0.57 31.26
N LEU A 312 -6.91 -0.50 31.57
CA LEU A 312 -6.40 -0.99 32.85
C LEU A 312 -6.91 -0.09 33.99
N GLY A 313 -7.24 -0.68 35.14
CA GLY A 313 -7.80 0.08 36.28
C GLY A 313 -9.32 0.33 36.22
N PHE A 314 -9.94 0.21 35.04
CA PHE A 314 -11.39 0.25 34.89
C PHE A 314 -11.98 -1.11 35.27
N HIS A 315 -13.21 -1.13 35.82
CA HIS A 315 -13.88 -2.38 36.20
C HIS A 315 -14.40 -3.13 34.97
N SER A 316 -15.08 -2.42 34.07
CA SER A 316 -15.70 -3.00 32.87
C SER A 316 -14.91 -2.71 31.59
N SER A 317 -15.55 -2.99 30.44
CA SER A 317 -15.04 -2.63 29.13
C SER A 317 -15.43 -1.21 28.76
N PHE A 318 -14.51 -0.49 28.13
CA PHE A 318 -14.79 0.79 27.49
C PHE A 318 -15.52 0.54 26.17
N ALA A 319 -16.55 1.33 25.88
CA ALA A 319 -17.24 1.33 24.59
C ALA A 319 -17.46 2.75 24.08
N GLN A 320 -17.34 2.92 22.76
CA GLN A 320 -17.55 4.19 22.09
C GLN A 320 -18.16 3.97 20.71
N VAL A 321 -19.14 4.80 20.35
CA VAL A 321 -19.74 4.84 19.01
C VAL A 321 -19.80 6.28 18.56
N GLY A 322 -19.22 6.58 17.39
CA GLY A 322 -19.14 7.94 16.89
C GLY A 322 -19.23 8.08 15.38
N VAL A 323 -19.38 9.32 14.95
CA VAL A 323 -19.39 9.73 13.55
C VAL A 323 -18.40 10.87 13.37
N ALA A 324 -17.58 10.79 12.32
CA ALA A 324 -16.61 11.82 11.96
C ALA A 324 -16.76 12.26 10.50
N TYR A 325 -16.47 13.52 10.25
CA TYR A 325 -16.34 14.09 8.91
C TYR A 325 -14.90 13.97 8.43
N LYS A 326 -14.74 13.59 7.16
CA LYS A 326 -13.46 13.47 6.46
C LYS A 326 -13.16 14.75 5.69
N PHE A 327 -11.98 15.31 5.91
CA PHE A 327 -11.49 16.51 5.20
C PHE A 327 -10.90 16.22 3.82
#